data_AF-A0A1E7LJM8-F1
#
_entry.id   AF-A0A1E7LJM8-F1
#
_cell.length_a   1.000
_cell.length_b   1.000
_cell.length_c   1.000
_cell.angle_alpha   90.00
_cell.angle_beta   90.00
_cell.angle_gamma   90.00
#
_symmetry.space_group_name_H-M   'P 1'
#
loop_
_entity.id
_entity.type
_entity.pdbx_description
1 polymer ?
#
loop_
_entity_poly.entity_id
_entity_poly.type
_entity_poly.pdbx_seq_one_letter_code
_entity_poly.pdbx_strand_id
1 'polypeptide(L)'
;MQFRLTITGTAELLMHNARLANPLDPAAKAMKAISSKRKKTDDDFEELARLEHLGGLYLDPDVGPFIPGQNVERCLVDAAKVTRSGVKVTRGVFVSTNINPLAYQGPRDANGLWEDENFRHMASVKVQQNRIMRCRPMFRQWTTAAEGTLDTTVLAFDELADIANTAGAMIGLGDYRPRYGRFTATLEKL
;
A
#
# COMPACT_ATOMS: atom_id res chain seq x y z
N MET A 1 -17.99 -8.20 -17.38
CA MET A 1 -18.04 -9.33 -16.42
C MET A 1 -17.56 -8.85 -15.07
N GLN A 2 -18.16 -9.25 -13.96
CA GLN A 2 -17.67 -8.90 -12.62
C GLN A 2 -16.62 -9.92 -12.15
N PHE A 3 -15.67 -9.47 -11.34
CA PHE A 3 -14.64 -10.34 -10.77
C PHE A 3 -14.30 -9.92 -9.34
N ARG A 4 -13.75 -10.89 -8.59
CA ARG A 4 -13.06 -10.66 -7.32
C ARG A 4 -11.61 -11.11 -7.45
N LEU A 5 -10.69 -10.23 -7.09
CA LEU A 5 -9.26 -10.49 -6.99
C LEU A 5 -8.87 -10.54 -5.52
N THR A 6 -8.59 -11.74 -5.02
CA THR A 6 -8.04 -11.96 -3.68
C THR A 6 -6.52 -12.07 -3.78
N ILE A 7 -5.81 -11.30 -2.95
CA ILE A 7 -4.35 -11.31 -2.90
C ILE A 7 -3.87 -11.61 -1.48
N THR A 8 -2.95 -12.57 -1.38
CA THR A 8 -2.38 -13.03 -0.10
C THR A 8 -0.88 -12.77 -0.09
N GLY A 9 -0.40 -12.03 0.90
CA GLY A 9 0.99 -11.63 1.02
C GLY A 9 1.96 -12.80 1.16
N THR A 10 3.03 -12.79 0.37
CA THR A 10 4.20 -13.68 0.51
C THR A 10 5.44 -12.95 1.03
N ALA A 11 5.36 -11.63 1.14
CA ALA A 11 6.32 -10.76 1.83
C ALA A 11 5.54 -9.68 2.59
N GLU A 12 6.19 -9.02 3.54
CA GLU A 12 5.57 -7.99 4.36
C GLU A 12 5.10 -6.81 3.49
N LEU A 13 3.96 -6.23 3.82
CA LEU A 13 3.41 -5.05 3.16
C LEU A 13 3.85 -3.79 3.89
N LEU A 14 4.51 -2.88 3.18
CA LEU A 14 4.72 -1.51 3.64
C LEU A 14 3.65 -0.58 3.08
N MET A 15 2.97 0.15 3.95
CA MET A 15 2.07 1.23 3.52
C MET A 15 2.81 2.56 3.40
N HIS A 16 2.37 3.38 2.44
CA HIS A 16 2.86 4.74 2.27
C HIS A 16 1.78 5.59 1.61
N ASN A 17 0.79 6.00 2.40
CA ASN A 17 -0.21 6.95 1.98
C ASN A 17 0.43 8.32 1.67
N ALA A 18 0.01 8.93 0.57
CA ALA A 18 0.56 10.20 0.08
C ALA A 18 0.05 11.43 0.85
N ARG A 19 -0.73 11.26 1.91
CA ARG A 19 -1.27 12.35 2.75
C ARG A 19 -0.21 13.35 3.21
N LEU A 20 0.99 12.87 3.56
CA LEU A 20 2.09 13.71 4.02
C LEU A 20 2.66 14.64 2.94
N ALA A 21 2.32 14.43 1.66
CA ALA A 21 2.63 15.37 0.59
C ALA A 21 1.72 16.61 0.61
N ASN A 22 0.54 16.51 1.24
CA ASN A 22 -0.36 17.66 1.40
C ASN A 22 0.11 18.54 2.56
N PRO A 23 0.58 19.78 2.31
CA PRO A 23 1.05 20.66 3.38
C PRO A 23 -0.06 21.10 4.34
N LEU A 24 -1.32 20.87 4.00
CA LEU A 24 -2.47 21.19 4.84
C LEU A 24 -2.85 20.06 5.79
N ASP A 25 -2.35 18.83 5.57
CA ASP A 25 -2.63 17.68 6.42
C ASP A 25 -2.11 17.92 7.86
N PRO A 26 -2.91 17.60 8.90
CA PRO A 26 -2.50 17.79 10.29
C PRO A 26 -1.19 17.10 10.65
N ALA A 27 -0.97 15.87 10.18
CA ALA A 27 0.27 15.14 10.45
C ALA A 27 1.46 15.80 9.74
N ALA A 28 1.28 16.29 8.51
CA ALA A 28 2.32 17.02 7.79
C ALA A 28 2.73 18.32 8.50
N LYS A 29 1.74 19.07 9.03
CA LYS A 29 2.00 20.27 9.84
C LYS A 29 2.77 19.95 11.12
N ALA A 30 2.35 18.92 11.85
CA ALA A 30 3.02 18.47 13.07
C ALA A 30 4.46 18.03 12.80
N MET A 31 4.68 17.24 11.75
CA MET A 31 6.03 16.83 11.32
C MET A 31 6.90 18.03 10.95
N LYS A 32 6.34 19.05 10.28
CA LYS A 32 7.08 20.26 9.93
C LYS A 32 7.54 21.02 11.19
N ALA A 33 6.69 21.13 12.20
CA ALA A 33 7.03 21.79 13.46
C ALA A 33 8.23 21.12 14.14
N ILE A 34 8.29 19.79 14.15
CA ILE A 34 9.40 19.04 14.77
C ILE A 34 10.64 19.02 13.87
N SER A 35 10.48 18.74 12.57
CA SER A 35 11.59 18.62 11.62
C SER A 35 12.38 19.93 11.45
N SER A 36 11.74 21.08 11.65
CA SER A 36 12.38 22.41 11.62
C SER A 36 13.20 22.76 12.88
N LYS A 37 13.13 21.98 13.96
CA LYS A 37 13.97 22.21 15.15
C LYS A 37 15.45 22.03 14.80
N ARG A 38 16.30 22.96 15.27
CA ARG A 38 17.76 22.95 15.05
C ARG A 38 18.46 21.79 15.79
N LYS A 39 18.06 21.54 17.04
CA LYS A 39 18.46 20.37 17.83
C LYS A 39 17.20 19.57 18.12
N LYS A 40 17.24 18.26 17.86
CA LYS A 40 16.15 17.33 18.12
C LYS A 40 16.55 16.43 19.28
N THR A 41 15.59 16.16 20.16
CA THR A 41 15.72 15.15 21.21
C THR A 41 15.36 13.76 20.68
N ASP A 42 15.56 12.72 21.49
CA ASP A 42 15.10 11.38 21.14
C ASP A 42 13.56 11.35 21.01
N ASP A 43 12.84 12.03 21.91
CA ASP A 43 11.39 12.22 21.82
C ASP A 43 10.94 12.88 20.50
N ASP A 44 11.74 13.83 19.97
CA ASP A 44 11.45 14.44 18.67
C ASP A 44 11.57 13.43 17.53
N PHE A 45 12.53 12.51 17.61
CA PHE A 45 12.69 11.46 16.61
C PHE A 45 11.59 10.41 16.70
N GLU A 46 11.19 10.03 17.92
CA GLU A 46 10.08 9.11 18.13
C GLU A 46 8.75 9.70 17.64
N GLU A 47 8.47 10.96 17.96
CA GLU A 47 7.24 11.62 17.51
C GLU A 47 7.23 11.81 15.98
N LEU A 48 8.38 12.13 15.36
CA LEU A 48 8.48 12.13 13.90
C LEU A 48 8.18 10.76 13.29
N ALA A 49 8.70 9.69 13.89
CA ALA A 49 8.43 8.33 13.44
C ALA A 49 6.94 7.95 13.62
N ARG A 50 6.31 8.36 14.72
CA ARG A 50 4.89 8.15 14.99
C ARG A 50 3.99 8.88 14.00
N LEU A 51 4.24 10.17 13.77
CA LEU A 51 3.49 10.98 12.82
C LEU A 51 3.66 10.46 11.39
N GLU A 52 4.86 9.99 11.06
CA GLU A 52 5.11 9.40 9.76
C GLU A 52 4.39 8.05 9.58
N HIS A 53 4.40 7.20 10.61
CA HIS A 53 3.65 5.96 10.62
C HIS A 53 2.16 6.22 10.41
N LEU A 54 1.58 7.12 11.21
CA LEU A 54 0.18 7.57 11.08
C LEU A 54 -0.13 8.10 9.67
N GLY A 55 0.72 8.99 9.15
CA GLY A 55 0.53 9.59 7.83
C GLY A 55 0.73 8.60 6.68
N GLY A 56 1.45 7.51 6.91
CA GLY A 56 1.68 6.42 5.96
C GLY A 56 0.55 5.39 5.91
N LEU A 57 -0.34 5.33 6.91
CA LEU A 57 -1.45 4.39 6.95
C LEU A 57 -2.53 4.75 5.92
N TYR A 58 -3.04 3.73 5.24
CA TYR A 58 -4.37 3.75 4.65
C TYR A 58 -5.33 3.22 5.72
N LEU A 59 -6.03 4.13 6.38
CA LEU A 59 -6.89 3.81 7.51
C LEU A 59 -8.28 4.37 7.27
N ASP A 60 -9.29 3.51 7.40
CA ASP A 60 -10.69 3.84 7.33
C ASP A 60 -11.31 3.73 8.74
N PRO A 61 -12.22 4.63 9.14
CA PRO A 61 -12.80 4.62 10.49
C PRO A 61 -13.63 3.37 10.80
N ASP A 62 -14.24 2.75 9.80
CA ASP A 62 -15.15 1.62 10.01
C ASP A 62 -14.42 0.28 9.88
N VAL A 63 -13.54 0.16 8.88
CA VAL A 63 -12.84 -1.11 8.62
C VAL A 63 -11.41 -1.16 9.13
N GLY A 64 -10.81 -0.06 9.57
CA GLY A 64 -9.38 -0.01 9.94
C GLY A 64 -8.47 0.00 8.71
N PRO A 65 -7.29 -0.65 8.73
CA PRO A 65 -6.38 -0.59 7.59
C PRO A 65 -6.94 -1.23 6.34
N PHE A 66 -6.69 -0.60 5.21
CA PHE A 66 -7.20 -1.03 3.91
C PHE A 66 -6.19 -0.77 2.79
N ILE A 67 -6.43 -1.34 1.61
CA ILE A 67 -5.71 -1.00 0.38
C ILE A 67 -6.65 -0.22 -0.55
N PRO A 68 -6.25 0.96 -1.04
CA PRO A 68 -7.04 1.68 -2.03
C PRO A 68 -7.18 0.88 -3.33
N GLY A 69 -8.36 0.90 -3.95
CA GLY A 69 -8.60 0.24 -5.26
C GLY A 69 -7.59 0.68 -6.34
N GLN A 70 -7.29 1.98 -6.39
CA GLN A 70 -6.27 2.54 -7.29
C GLN A 70 -4.87 1.92 -7.14
N ASN A 71 -4.50 1.47 -5.92
CA ASN A 71 -3.20 0.82 -5.70
C ASN A 71 -3.19 -0.57 -6.34
N VAL A 72 -4.32 -1.29 -6.26
CA VAL A 72 -4.51 -2.59 -6.92
C VAL A 72 -4.49 -2.42 -8.43
N GLU A 73 -5.26 -1.47 -8.98
CA GLU A 73 -5.26 -1.16 -10.42
C GLU A 73 -3.87 -0.83 -10.93
N ARG A 74 -3.15 0.06 -10.23
CA ARG A 74 -1.82 0.46 -10.64
C ARG A 74 -0.84 -0.72 -10.65
N CYS A 75 -0.96 -1.61 -9.66
CA CYS A 75 -0.16 -2.83 -9.59
C CYS A 75 -0.39 -3.74 -10.81
N LEU A 76 -1.66 -3.96 -11.19
CA LEU A 76 -2.02 -4.74 -12.38
C LEU A 76 -1.53 -4.09 -13.68
N VAL A 77 -1.67 -2.76 -13.82
CA VAL A 77 -1.18 -2.02 -14.99
C VAL A 77 0.34 -2.15 -15.12
N ASP A 78 1.08 -2.00 -14.02
CA ASP A 78 2.55 -2.12 -14.04
C ASP A 78 3.00 -3.56 -14.37
N ALA A 79 2.24 -4.58 -13.92
CA ALA A 79 2.51 -5.98 -14.26
C ALA A 79 2.26 -6.28 -15.74
N ALA A 80 1.15 -5.78 -16.29
CA ALA A 80 0.79 -5.97 -17.68
C ALA A 80 1.74 -5.28 -18.67
N LYS A 81 2.60 -4.35 -18.22
CA LYS A 81 3.65 -3.79 -19.07
C LYS A 81 4.70 -4.84 -19.46
N VAL A 82 4.90 -5.89 -18.66
CA VAL A 82 5.82 -7.00 -18.97
C VAL A 82 5.42 -7.68 -20.29
N THR A 83 4.13 -7.86 -20.52
CA THR A 83 3.56 -8.49 -21.73
C THR A 83 3.05 -7.47 -22.75
N ARG A 84 3.30 -6.16 -22.53
CA ARG A 84 2.80 -5.05 -23.36
C ARG A 84 1.26 -4.92 -23.38
N SER A 85 0.56 -5.53 -22.42
CA SER A 85 -0.89 -5.46 -22.23
C SER A 85 -1.34 -4.33 -21.29
N GLY A 86 -0.43 -3.44 -20.85
CA GLY A 86 -0.76 -2.34 -19.93
C GLY A 86 -1.94 -1.47 -20.39
N VAL A 87 -2.01 -1.15 -21.69
CA VAL A 87 -3.12 -0.37 -22.26
C VAL A 87 -4.44 -1.15 -22.21
N LYS A 88 -4.42 -2.47 -22.41
CA LYS A 88 -5.61 -3.30 -22.28
C LYS A 88 -6.14 -3.27 -20.85
N VAL A 89 -5.28 -3.39 -19.84
CA VAL A 89 -5.70 -3.29 -18.43
C VAL A 89 -6.33 -1.94 -18.15
N THR A 90 -5.71 -0.82 -18.56
CA THR A 90 -6.30 0.52 -18.33
C THR A 90 -7.65 0.76 -19.00
N ARG A 91 -7.99 -0.01 -20.05
CA ARG A 91 -9.25 0.13 -20.80
C ARG A 91 -10.29 -0.91 -20.43
N GLY A 92 -9.84 -2.10 -20.05
CA GLY A 92 -10.68 -3.27 -19.83
C GLY A 92 -10.85 -3.66 -18.38
N VAL A 93 -10.11 -3.09 -17.44
CA VAL A 93 -10.22 -3.41 -16.01
C VAL A 93 -10.54 -2.14 -15.24
N PHE A 94 -11.55 -2.23 -14.38
CA PHE A 94 -11.89 -1.19 -13.40
C PHE A 94 -12.13 -1.84 -12.05
N VAL A 95 -11.38 -1.44 -11.02
CA VAL A 95 -11.58 -1.88 -9.63
C VAL A 95 -12.60 -0.97 -8.98
N SER A 96 -13.80 -1.50 -8.73
CA SER A 96 -14.93 -0.73 -8.20
C SER A 96 -14.86 -0.50 -6.69
N THR A 97 -14.08 -1.31 -5.96
CA THR A 97 -13.91 -1.16 -4.52
C THR A 97 -12.78 -0.19 -4.16
N ASN A 98 -13.18 1.00 -3.70
CA ASN A 98 -12.23 2.03 -3.26
C ASN A 98 -11.51 1.65 -1.96
N ILE A 99 -12.22 0.99 -1.04
CA ILE A 99 -11.72 0.53 0.25
C ILE A 99 -11.71 -0.98 0.25
N ASN A 100 -10.52 -1.59 0.30
CA ASN A 100 -10.34 -3.04 0.34
C ASN A 100 -9.75 -3.40 1.71
N PRO A 101 -10.57 -3.87 2.67
CA PRO A 101 -10.11 -4.12 4.03
C PRO A 101 -8.92 -5.08 4.07
N LEU A 102 -7.89 -4.70 4.81
CA LEU A 102 -6.73 -5.55 5.01
C LEU A 102 -7.04 -6.54 6.12
N ALA A 103 -7.03 -7.84 5.82
CA ALA A 103 -7.10 -8.90 6.82
C ALA A 103 -5.70 -9.19 7.36
N TYR A 104 -5.53 -9.06 8.68
CA TYR A 104 -4.32 -9.37 9.43
C TYR A 104 -4.68 -9.54 10.92
N GLN A 105 -3.76 -10.09 11.71
CA GLN A 105 -3.91 -10.21 13.16
C GLN A 105 -3.28 -9.00 13.85
N GLY A 106 -4.06 -8.25 14.65
CA GLY A 106 -3.57 -7.13 15.44
C GLY A 106 -4.56 -5.96 15.57
N PRO A 107 -4.11 -4.82 16.13
CA PRO A 107 -4.93 -3.63 16.36
C PRO A 107 -5.47 -3.05 15.05
N ARG A 108 -6.65 -2.43 15.08
CA ARG A 108 -7.31 -1.84 13.89
C ARG A 108 -7.26 -0.32 13.83
N ASP A 109 -6.84 0.34 14.90
CA ASP A 109 -6.69 1.79 14.97
C ASP A 109 -5.22 2.23 14.94
N ALA A 110 -4.99 3.50 14.62
CA ALA A 110 -3.64 4.03 14.46
C ALA A 110 -2.80 3.99 15.75
N ASN A 111 -3.41 4.14 16.93
CA ASN A 111 -2.67 4.17 18.18
C ASN A 111 -2.21 2.77 18.56
N GLY A 112 -3.10 1.77 18.47
CA GLY A 112 -2.71 0.38 18.70
C GLY A 112 -1.65 -0.12 17.70
N LEU A 113 -1.78 0.27 16.43
CA LEU A 113 -0.77 -0.04 15.41
C LEU A 113 0.56 0.69 15.64
N TRP A 114 0.54 1.85 16.30
CA TRP A 114 1.77 2.46 16.76
C TRP A 114 2.30 1.66 17.94
N GLU A 115 1.58 1.54 19.05
CA GLU A 115 2.05 0.91 20.30
C GLU A 115 2.74 -0.45 20.10
N ASP A 116 2.25 -1.27 19.18
CA ASP A 116 2.91 -2.52 18.79
C ASP A 116 4.00 -2.29 17.73
N GLU A 117 5.27 -2.40 18.15
CA GLU A 117 6.45 -2.28 17.28
C GLU A 117 6.44 -3.26 16.09
N ASN A 118 5.65 -4.33 16.15
CA ASN A 118 5.48 -5.26 15.05
C ASN A 118 4.89 -4.62 13.78
N PHE A 119 4.22 -3.49 13.92
CA PHE A 119 3.65 -2.74 12.81
C PHE A 119 4.52 -1.56 12.37
N ARG A 120 5.74 -1.45 12.88
CA ARG A 120 6.70 -0.38 12.54
C ARG A 120 7.86 -0.94 11.73
N HIS A 121 8.20 -0.25 10.64
CA HIS A 121 9.41 -0.51 9.89
C HIS A 121 10.27 0.74 9.82
N MET A 122 11.44 0.68 10.44
CA MET A 122 12.44 1.75 10.44
C MET A 122 13.53 1.45 9.42
N ALA A 123 13.76 2.37 8.49
CA ALA A 123 14.84 2.25 7.51
C ALA A 123 15.53 3.58 7.23
N SER A 124 16.85 3.52 6.99
CA SER A 124 17.62 4.66 6.53
C SER A 124 17.37 4.91 5.05
N VAL A 125 16.90 6.11 4.70
CA VAL A 125 16.76 6.55 3.32
C VAL A 125 17.68 7.73 3.04
N LYS A 126 18.15 7.83 1.79
CA LYS A 126 18.93 8.97 1.32
C LYS A 126 17.98 10.06 0.83
N VAL A 127 18.03 11.24 1.43
CA VAL A 127 17.35 12.45 0.96
C VAL A 127 18.42 13.46 0.59
N GLN A 128 18.56 13.73 -0.71
CA GLN A 128 19.66 14.51 -1.27
C GLN A 128 21.02 13.92 -0.84
N GLN A 129 21.80 14.61 0.00
CA GLN A 129 23.08 14.12 0.52
C GLN A 129 22.97 13.51 1.94
N ASN A 130 21.84 13.69 2.62
CA ASN A 130 21.66 13.26 4.01
C ASN A 130 21.01 11.87 4.08
N ARG A 131 21.35 11.11 5.13
CA ARG A 131 20.62 9.90 5.52
C ARG A 131 19.70 10.23 6.69
N ILE A 132 18.42 9.88 6.55
CA ILE A 132 17.43 10.04 7.61
C ILE A 132 16.72 8.71 7.83
N MET A 133 16.37 8.42 9.09
CA MET A 133 15.50 7.30 9.41
C MET A 133 14.06 7.65 9.05
N ARG A 134 13.36 6.72 8.42
CA ARG A 134 11.94 6.83 8.09
C ARG A 134 11.19 5.67 8.72
N CYS A 135 9.99 5.95 9.20
CA CYS A 135 9.06 4.93 9.69
C CYS A 135 8.00 4.63 8.64
N ARG A 136 7.67 3.36 8.42
CA ARG A 136 6.55 2.92 7.59
C ARG A 136 5.68 1.96 8.40
N PRO A 137 4.35 2.01 8.26
CA PRO A 137 3.50 0.92 8.73
C PRO A 137 3.84 -0.36 7.98
N MET A 138 3.98 -1.46 8.71
CA MET A 138 4.32 -2.77 8.18
C MET A 138 3.30 -3.81 8.61
N PHE A 139 2.80 -4.60 7.65
CA PHE A 139 1.95 -5.75 7.92
C PHE A 139 2.67 -7.02 7.48
N ARG A 140 3.04 -7.88 8.43
CA ARG A 140 3.87 -9.06 8.13
C ARG A 140 3.12 -10.17 7.42
N GLN A 141 1.87 -10.37 7.83
CA GLN A 141 0.92 -11.26 7.18
C GLN A 141 -0.30 -10.43 6.83
N TRP A 142 -0.75 -10.54 5.58
CA TRP A 142 -1.83 -9.70 5.10
C TRP A 142 -2.55 -10.38 3.95
N THR A 143 -3.84 -10.08 3.84
CA THR A 143 -4.68 -10.48 2.71
C THR A 143 -5.65 -9.34 2.45
N THR A 144 -6.02 -9.14 1.19
CA THR A 144 -7.10 -8.23 0.83
C THR A 144 -7.80 -8.76 -0.41
N ALA A 145 -9.06 -8.39 -0.59
CA ALA A 145 -9.81 -8.68 -1.80
C ALA A 145 -10.31 -7.38 -2.41
N ALA A 146 -10.20 -7.27 -3.73
CA ALA A 146 -10.75 -6.15 -4.50
C ALA A 146 -11.72 -6.69 -5.54
N GLU A 147 -12.81 -5.96 -5.77
CA GLU A 147 -13.81 -6.31 -6.77
C GLU A 147 -13.80 -5.31 -7.90
N GLY A 148 -14.18 -5.78 -9.09
CA GLY A 148 -14.15 -4.94 -10.27
C GLY A 148 -14.91 -5.51 -11.44
N THR A 149 -14.83 -4.77 -12.55
CA THR A 149 -15.40 -5.16 -13.83
C THR A 149 -14.30 -5.37 -14.86
N LEU A 150 -14.43 -6.44 -15.63
CA LEU A 150 -13.61 -6.79 -16.79
C LEU A 150 -14.45 -6.65 -18.07
N ASP A 151 -13.96 -5.86 -19.02
CA ASP A 151 -14.40 -5.88 -20.41
C ASP A 151 -13.65 -6.99 -21.16
N THR A 152 -14.35 -8.10 -21.36
CA THR A 152 -13.81 -9.31 -22.02
C THR A 152 -13.59 -9.13 -23.51
N THR A 153 -14.06 -8.03 -24.11
CA THR A 153 -13.74 -7.68 -25.51
C THR A 153 -12.34 -7.06 -25.64
N VAL A 154 -11.80 -6.53 -24.54
CA VAL A 154 -10.48 -5.87 -24.49
C VAL A 154 -9.41 -6.78 -23.91
N LEU A 155 -9.73 -7.51 -22.83
CA LEU A 155 -8.81 -8.35 -22.09
C LEU A 155 -9.49 -9.66 -21.67
N ALA A 156 -8.87 -10.80 -22.00
CA ALA A 156 -9.39 -12.10 -21.58
C ALA A 156 -9.25 -12.29 -20.07
N PHE A 157 -10.15 -13.07 -19.46
CA PHE A 157 -10.11 -13.35 -18.03
C PHE A 157 -8.81 -14.07 -17.61
N ASP A 158 -8.38 -15.06 -18.39
CA ASP A 158 -7.15 -15.81 -18.10
C ASP A 158 -5.92 -14.89 -18.25
N GLU A 159 -5.93 -13.96 -19.20
CA GLU A 159 -4.88 -12.94 -19.34
C GLU A 159 -4.83 -12.04 -18.09
N LEU A 160 -5.98 -11.66 -17.50
CA LEU A 160 -6.04 -10.92 -16.25
C LEU A 160 -5.51 -11.74 -15.06
N ALA A 161 -5.79 -13.04 -15.00
CA ALA A 161 -5.27 -13.93 -13.97
C ALA A 161 -3.73 -14.04 -14.04
N ASP A 162 -3.18 -14.20 -15.24
CA ASP A 162 -1.73 -14.21 -15.48
C ASP A 162 -1.07 -12.88 -15.10
N ILE A 163 -1.72 -11.76 -15.42
CA ILE A 163 -1.28 -10.41 -15.02
C ILE A 163 -1.29 -10.29 -13.49
N ALA A 164 -2.32 -10.79 -12.80
CA ALA A 164 -2.39 -10.74 -11.34
C ALA A 164 -1.29 -11.58 -10.67
N ASN A 165 -0.99 -12.76 -11.20
CA ASN A 165 0.14 -13.59 -10.76
C ASN A 165 1.48 -12.88 -10.99
N THR A 166 1.66 -12.27 -12.16
CA THR A 166 2.85 -11.48 -12.49
C THR A 166 2.98 -10.26 -11.57
N ALA A 167 1.86 -9.62 -11.22
CA ALA A 167 1.83 -8.49 -10.30
C ALA A 167 2.37 -8.90 -8.93
N GLY A 168 1.90 -10.03 -8.39
CA GLY A 168 2.40 -10.57 -7.15
C GLY A 168 3.89 -10.91 -7.18
N ALA A 169 4.33 -11.63 -8.22
CA ALA A 169 5.68 -12.14 -8.37
C ALA A 169 6.74 -11.07 -8.74
N MET A 170 6.38 -10.06 -9.54
CA MET A 170 7.33 -9.09 -10.14
C MET A 170 7.14 -7.63 -9.73
N ILE A 171 5.91 -7.22 -9.39
CA ILE A 171 5.60 -5.83 -9.03
C ILE A 171 5.42 -5.60 -7.51
N GLY A 172 4.48 -6.29 -6.87
CA GLY A 172 4.08 -6.10 -5.48
C GLY A 172 3.19 -4.86 -5.22
N LEU A 173 2.65 -4.76 -4.01
CA LEU A 173 1.86 -3.64 -3.51
C LEU A 173 2.61 -2.76 -2.50
N GLY A 174 2.16 -1.51 -2.36
CA GLY A 174 2.68 -0.59 -1.36
C GLY A 174 4.05 -0.01 -1.71
N ASP A 175 4.85 0.22 -0.68
CA ASP A 175 6.13 0.93 -0.77
C ASP A 175 7.34 -0.01 -0.86
N TYR A 176 8.47 0.54 -1.28
CA TYR A 176 9.77 -0.15 -1.39
C TYR A 176 9.69 -1.50 -2.14
N ARG A 177 8.85 -1.50 -3.18
CA ARG A 177 8.77 -2.57 -4.18
C ARG A 177 10.06 -2.60 -5.02
N PRO A 178 10.53 -3.77 -5.48
CA PRO A 178 9.92 -5.09 -5.39
C PRO A 178 10.22 -5.88 -4.10
N ARG A 179 10.92 -5.31 -3.12
CA ARG A 179 11.32 -6.04 -1.92
C ARG A 179 10.13 -6.45 -1.05
N TYR A 180 9.19 -5.52 -0.89
CA TYR A 180 8.00 -5.67 -0.07
C TYR A 180 6.71 -5.78 -0.91
N GLY A 181 5.65 -6.25 -0.26
CA GLY A 181 4.31 -6.34 -0.83
C GLY A 181 4.14 -7.39 -1.91
N ARG A 182 4.98 -8.43 -1.92
CA ARG A 182 4.81 -9.63 -2.77
C ARG A 182 3.57 -10.41 -2.34
N PHE A 183 2.90 -11.05 -3.30
CA PHE A 183 1.67 -11.81 -3.03
C PHE A 183 1.44 -12.92 -4.04
N THR A 184 0.54 -13.85 -3.70
CA THR A 184 -0.17 -14.73 -4.64
C THR A 184 -1.56 -14.17 -4.93
N ALA A 185 -2.08 -14.41 -6.12
CA ALA A 185 -3.38 -13.92 -6.55
C ALA A 185 -4.37 -15.07 -6.83
N THR A 186 -5.63 -14.85 -6.54
CA THR A 186 -6.75 -15.71 -6.94
C THR A 186 -7.82 -14.82 -7.54
N LEU A 187 -8.24 -15.15 -8.76
CA LEU A 187 -9.23 -14.39 -9.52
C LEU A 187 -10.49 -15.25 -9.69
N GLU A 188 -11.62 -14.70 -9.28
CA GLU A 188 -12.93 -15.36 -9.30
C GLU A 188 -13.91 -14.54 -10.14
N LYS A 189 -14.83 -15.22 -10.84
CA LYS A 189 -15.96 -14.57 -11.50
C LYS A 189 -17.07 -14.37 -10.46
N LEU A 190 -17.67 -13.18 -10.45
CA LEU A 190 -18.83 -12.86 -9.63
C LEU A 190 -20.11 -12.92 -10.46
#